data_AF-A0A8T1WIS5-F1
#
_entry.id   AF-A0A8T1WIS5-F1
#
_cell.length_a   1.000
_cell.length_b   1.000
_cell.length_c   1.000
_cell.angle_alpha   90.00
_cell.angle_beta   90.00
_cell.angle_gamma   90.00
#
_symmetry.space_group_name_H-M   'P 1'
#
loop_
_entity.id
_entity.type
_entity.pdbx_description
1 polymer ?
#
loop_
_entity_poly.entity_id
_entity_poly.type
_entity_poly.pdbx_seq_one_letter_code
_entity_poly.pdbx_strand_id
1 'polypeptide(L)'
;MRPSRKFLRLLTLLRFGCGVSLLGLALHLVLTTKFGASAAALAALGGCVVALSALGFVGAGRDKSRLLLLFFFADFVLVTGLFAACYAAFFFQDALESWVKHHWTTHVLTALRDTACCATYSDAVQFLERRVALIGAIGVACMLLVVASMYCVVRIVTVPIVMRSMLSVMNAVFALLGTGLFVFGLSVKVHDEMTSGQRWIAIIFIVVGTVMVALSVLGIIGSRSKSRSLLLIYIIGLGGCLVALVTCSVSAFSFSDHLASTYNAHTSSTLACDIRLSGCTNCTDVVSEMTPCEGAMHTDDGYWVSCNSTSTSGGSVSSDSDCIEDMTVLNAEYDQGFEQNDIAQCGKCPEWSASDVQAYLRRFGSALVLRRSLAGYQTDSI
;
A
#
# COMPACT_ATOMS: atom_id res chain seq x y z
N MET A 1 29.07 -31.96 2.37
CA MET A 1 27.73 -32.11 1.72
C MET A 1 26.62 -32.64 2.65
N ARG A 2 26.86 -33.69 3.46
CA ARG A 2 25.85 -34.21 4.42
C ARG A 2 25.33 -33.20 5.48
N PRO A 3 26.15 -32.32 6.11
CA PRO A 3 25.65 -31.40 7.14
C PRO A 3 24.74 -30.31 6.56
N SER A 4 25.07 -29.76 5.38
CA SER A 4 24.24 -28.73 4.72
C SER A 4 22.84 -29.23 4.37
N ARG A 5 22.67 -30.51 4.03
CA ARG A 5 21.35 -31.11 3.78
C ARG A 5 20.53 -31.26 5.06
N LYS A 6 21.17 -31.67 6.17
CA LYS A 6 20.49 -31.74 7.48
C LYS A 6 20.05 -30.35 7.95
N PHE A 7 20.93 -29.36 7.79
CA PHE A 7 20.62 -27.97 8.12
C PHE A 7 19.51 -27.38 7.24
N LEU A 8 19.53 -27.66 5.93
CA LEU A 8 18.44 -27.27 5.03
C LEU A 8 17.10 -27.89 5.46
N ARG A 9 17.07 -29.17 5.83
CA ARG A 9 15.84 -29.83 6.34
C ARG A 9 15.31 -29.16 7.61
N LEU A 10 16.21 -28.82 8.54
CA LEU A 10 15.84 -28.09 9.76
C LEU A 10 15.23 -26.73 9.44
N LEU A 11 15.87 -25.95 8.56
CA LEU A 11 15.35 -24.65 8.11
C LEU A 11 13.98 -24.78 7.43
N THR A 12 13.79 -25.78 6.56
CA THR A 12 12.50 -26.01 5.90
C THR A 12 11.40 -26.43 6.88
N LEU A 13 11.73 -27.17 7.94
CA LEU A 13 10.78 -27.53 8.99
C LEU A 13 10.36 -26.31 9.81
N LEU A 14 11.32 -25.45 10.19
CA LEU A 14 11.03 -24.22 10.91
C LEU A 14 10.15 -23.27 10.08
N ARG A 15 10.47 -23.16 8.78
CA ARG A 15 9.63 -22.44 7.82
C ARG A 15 8.23 -23.03 7.68
N PHE A 16 8.13 -24.36 7.61
CA PHE A 16 6.84 -25.04 7.51
C PHE A 16 5.96 -24.69 8.72
N GLY A 17 6.54 -24.74 9.93
CA GLY A 17 5.86 -24.30 11.16
C GLY A 17 5.37 -22.86 11.06
N CYS A 18 6.22 -21.93 10.60
CA CYS A 18 5.84 -20.54 10.37
C CYS A 18 4.68 -20.40 9.36
N GLY A 19 4.74 -21.11 8.23
CA GLY A 19 3.69 -21.10 7.22
C GLY A 19 2.35 -21.64 7.73
N VAL A 20 2.37 -22.70 8.54
CA VAL A 20 1.16 -23.24 9.19
C VAL A 20 0.58 -22.24 10.19
N SER A 21 1.42 -21.56 10.97
CA SER A 21 0.97 -20.50 11.88
C SER A 21 0.31 -19.34 11.12
N LEU A 22 0.86 -18.94 9.96
CA LEU A 22 0.25 -17.91 9.11
C LEU A 22 -1.11 -18.34 8.55
N LEU A 23 -1.25 -19.60 8.11
CA LEU A 23 -2.54 -20.15 7.68
C LEU A 23 -3.55 -20.20 8.82
N GLY A 24 -3.13 -20.60 10.02
CA GLY A 24 -3.99 -20.59 11.21
C GLY A 24 -4.47 -19.19 11.58
N LEU A 25 -3.59 -18.19 11.47
CA LEU A 25 -3.93 -16.79 11.70
C LEU A 25 -4.87 -16.25 10.62
N ALA A 26 -4.65 -16.61 9.36
CA ALA A 26 -5.56 -16.28 8.27
C ALA A 26 -6.97 -16.86 8.51
N LEU A 27 -7.06 -18.14 8.89
CA LEU A 27 -8.32 -18.78 9.22
C LEU A 27 -9.02 -18.10 10.41
N HIS A 28 -8.26 -17.76 11.46
CA HIS A 28 -8.79 -17.02 12.59
C HIS A 28 -9.36 -15.67 12.14
N LEU A 29 -8.65 -14.91 11.29
CA LEU A 29 -9.14 -13.63 10.78
C LEU A 29 -10.42 -13.76 9.95
N VAL A 30 -10.55 -14.80 9.12
CA VAL A 30 -11.80 -15.07 8.37
C VAL A 30 -12.95 -15.33 9.33
N LEU A 31 -12.71 -16.07 10.41
CA LEU A 31 -13.76 -16.44 11.37
C LEU A 31 -14.16 -15.30 12.30
N THR A 32 -13.22 -14.41 12.66
CA THR A 32 -13.47 -13.36 13.66
C THR A 32 -13.72 -11.98 13.08
N THR A 33 -13.39 -11.72 11.81
CA THR A 33 -13.45 -10.37 11.23
C THR A 33 -14.00 -10.37 9.80
N LYS A 34 -14.49 -9.20 9.35
CA LYS A 34 -14.92 -8.98 7.95
C LYS A 34 -13.76 -8.66 6.98
N PHE A 35 -12.50 -8.78 7.40
CA PHE A 35 -11.32 -8.45 6.58
C PHE A 35 -10.94 -9.59 5.61
N GLY A 36 -11.84 -9.93 4.69
CA GLY A 36 -11.67 -11.05 3.76
C GLY A 36 -10.42 -10.95 2.88
N ALA A 37 -10.10 -9.75 2.38
CA ALA A 37 -8.95 -9.53 1.51
C ALA A 37 -7.60 -9.78 2.23
N SER A 38 -7.45 -9.23 3.44
CA SER A 38 -6.24 -9.43 4.26
C SER A 38 -6.05 -10.88 4.66
N ALA A 39 -7.15 -11.57 5.01
CA ALA A 39 -7.12 -12.98 5.34
C ALA A 39 -6.77 -13.86 4.13
N ALA A 40 -7.33 -13.57 2.94
CA ALA A 40 -6.97 -14.25 1.69
C ALA A 40 -5.49 -14.06 1.33
N ALA A 41 -4.96 -12.84 1.50
CA ALA A 41 -3.54 -12.55 1.28
C ALA A 41 -2.64 -13.36 2.23
N LEU A 42 -2.95 -13.38 3.53
CA LEU A 42 -2.22 -14.18 4.52
C LEU A 42 -2.32 -15.68 4.24
N ALA A 43 -3.49 -16.16 3.82
CA ALA A 43 -3.69 -17.56 3.46
C ALA A 43 -2.87 -17.95 2.22
N ALA A 44 -2.86 -17.11 1.19
CA ALA A 44 -2.07 -17.34 -0.02
C ALA A 44 -0.56 -17.35 0.31
N LEU A 45 -0.09 -16.41 1.13
CA LEU A 45 1.31 -16.32 1.54
C LEU A 45 1.73 -17.51 2.41
N GLY A 46 0.92 -17.85 3.43
CA GLY A 46 1.14 -19.02 4.27
C GLY A 46 1.11 -20.33 3.47
N GLY A 47 0.15 -20.49 2.56
CA GLY A 47 0.03 -21.62 1.66
C GLY A 47 1.26 -21.77 0.74
N CYS A 48 1.73 -20.67 0.15
CA CYS A 48 2.97 -20.65 -0.63
C CYS A 48 4.18 -21.08 0.22
N VAL A 49 4.34 -20.53 1.43
CA VAL A 49 5.45 -20.90 2.33
C VAL A 49 5.41 -22.38 2.69
N VAL A 50 4.23 -22.93 3.00
CA VAL A 50 4.04 -24.36 3.29
C VAL A 50 4.40 -25.24 2.10
N ALA A 51 3.89 -24.91 0.90
CA ALA A 51 4.16 -25.64 -0.32
C ALA A 51 5.65 -25.66 -0.66
N LEU A 52 6.31 -24.50 -0.56
CA LEU A 52 7.75 -24.37 -0.80
C LEU A 52 8.59 -25.10 0.24
N SER A 53 8.16 -25.06 1.52
CA SER A 53 8.83 -25.79 2.59
C SER A 53 8.76 -27.31 2.39
N ALA A 54 7.60 -27.83 1.98
CA ALA A 54 7.43 -29.23 1.62
C ALA A 54 8.31 -29.61 0.43
N LEU A 55 8.38 -28.76 -0.59
CA LEU A 55 9.22 -28.95 -1.77
C LEU A 55 10.71 -28.97 -1.41
N GLY A 56 11.17 -28.03 -0.59
CA GLY A 56 12.54 -27.98 -0.09
C GLY A 56 12.90 -29.21 0.76
N PHE A 57 11.99 -29.66 1.63
CA PHE A 57 12.18 -30.85 2.46
C PHE A 57 12.31 -32.12 1.60
N VAL A 58 11.40 -32.33 0.64
CA VAL A 58 11.45 -33.46 -0.29
C VAL A 58 12.68 -33.40 -1.19
N GLY A 59 13.07 -32.19 -1.63
CA GLY A 59 14.26 -31.96 -2.46
C GLY A 59 15.56 -32.30 -1.74
N ALA A 60 15.68 -31.90 -0.48
CA ALA A 60 16.77 -32.30 0.40
C ALA A 60 16.71 -33.79 0.79
N GLY A 61 15.52 -34.39 0.72
CA GLY A 61 15.19 -35.79 0.99
C GLY A 61 15.73 -36.77 -0.06
N ARG A 62 15.38 -36.52 -1.33
CA ARG A 62 15.50 -37.47 -2.43
C ARG A 62 16.66 -37.20 -3.39
N ASP A 63 17.58 -36.31 -3.04
CA ASP A 63 18.75 -35.93 -3.82
C ASP A 63 18.44 -35.49 -5.28
N LYS A 64 17.21 -35.04 -5.56
CA LYS A 64 16.79 -34.57 -6.88
C LYS A 64 17.21 -33.12 -7.11
N SER A 65 18.32 -32.91 -7.82
CA SER A 65 18.87 -31.58 -8.15
C SER A 65 17.87 -30.64 -8.84
N ARG A 66 17.01 -31.16 -9.72
CA ARG A 66 15.96 -30.37 -10.40
C ARG A 66 14.94 -29.77 -9.42
N LEU A 67 14.61 -30.50 -8.36
CA LEU A 67 13.61 -30.07 -7.38
C LEU A 67 14.21 -29.02 -6.43
N LEU A 68 15.48 -29.17 -6.05
CA LEU A 68 16.26 -28.15 -5.35
C LEU A 68 16.43 -26.86 -6.17
N LEU A 69 16.57 -26.99 -7.49
CA LEU A 69 16.68 -25.86 -8.40
C LEU A 69 15.35 -25.11 -8.51
N LEU A 70 14.22 -25.82 -8.65
CA LEU A 70 12.88 -25.21 -8.62
C LEU A 70 12.63 -24.52 -7.28
N PHE A 71 12.95 -25.18 -6.16
CA PHE A 71 12.88 -24.61 -4.82
C PHE A 71 13.65 -23.29 -4.71
N PHE A 72 14.91 -23.25 -5.19
CA PHE A 72 15.74 -22.05 -5.16
C PHE A 72 15.10 -20.87 -5.91
N PHE A 73 14.54 -21.11 -7.11
CA PHE A 73 13.92 -20.04 -7.88
C PHE A 73 12.61 -19.55 -7.28
N ALA A 74 11.80 -20.46 -6.75
CA ALA A 74 10.58 -20.07 -6.07
C ALA A 74 10.86 -19.30 -4.77
N ASP A 75 11.89 -19.70 -4.01
CA ASP A 75 12.39 -18.95 -2.85
C ASP A 75 12.90 -17.56 -3.26
N PHE A 76 13.58 -17.42 -4.40
CA PHE A 76 14.03 -16.11 -4.91
C PHE A 76 12.85 -15.16 -5.19
N VAL A 77 11.80 -15.67 -5.85
CA VAL A 77 10.57 -14.91 -6.09
C VAL A 77 9.90 -14.54 -4.78
N LEU A 78 9.80 -15.49 -3.84
CA LEU A 78 9.23 -15.26 -2.52
C LEU A 78 10.01 -14.17 -1.76
N VAL A 79 11.35 -14.20 -1.77
CA VAL A 79 12.17 -13.16 -1.12
C VAL A 79 11.94 -11.79 -1.74
N THR A 80 11.86 -11.71 -3.06
CA THR A 80 11.65 -10.43 -3.75
C THR A 80 10.26 -9.87 -3.41
N GLY A 81 9.24 -10.73 -3.40
CA GLY A 81 7.89 -10.35 -2.96
C GLY A 81 7.83 -9.93 -1.50
N LEU A 82 8.46 -10.70 -0.60
CA LEU A 82 8.56 -10.36 0.83
C LEU A 82 9.33 -9.06 1.05
N PHE A 83 10.40 -8.82 0.29
CA PHE A 83 11.17 -7.58 0.37
C PHE A 83 10.31 -6.38 -0.02
N ALA A 84 9.60 -6.46 -1.15
CA ALA A 84 8.67 -5.42 -1.57
C ALA A 84 7.55 -5.21 -0.54
N ALA A 85 6.99 -6.29 0.03
CA ALA A 85 5.95 -6.20 1.05
C ALA A 85 6.46 -5.62 2.38
N CYS A 86 7.68 -5.97 2.82
CA CYS A 86 8.28 -5.40 4.02
C CYS A 86 8.62 -3.93 3.81
N TYR A 87 9.19 -3.59 2.66
CA TYR A 87 9.43 -2.20 2.27
C TYR A 87 8.11 -1.42 2.30
N ALA A 88 7.07 -1.92 1.65
CA ALA A 88 5.74 -1.32 1.70
C ALA A 88 5.25 -1.18 3.14
N ALA A 89 5.33 -2.21 3.98
CA ALA A 89 4.88 -2.16 5.38
C ALA A 89 5.57 -1.05 6.18
N PHE A 90 6.89 -0.88 6.06
CA PHE A 90 7.61 0.20 6.75
C PHE A 90 7.23 1.58 6.21
N PHE A 91 7.11 1.75 4.89
CA PHE A 91 6.68 3.02 4.29
C PHE A 91 5.21 3.34 4.57
N PHE A 92 4.36 2.31 4.75
CA PHE A 92 2.96 2.47 5.07
C PHE A 92 2.75 3.05 6.47
N GLN A 93 3.71 2.98 7.39
CA GLN A 93 3.53 3.54 8.74
C GLN A 93 3.21 5.04 8.68
N ASP A 94 3.98 5.80 7.90
CA ASP A 94 3.81 7.24 7.74
C ASP A 94 2.51 7.59 7.00
N ALA A 95 2.08 6.74 6.07
CA ALA A 95 0.86 6.92 5.29
C ALA A 95 -0.40 6.47 6.04
N LEU A 96 -0.25 5.52 6.98
CA LEU A 96 -1.35 4.91 7.72
C LEU A 96 -1.99 5.91 8.66
N GLU A 97 -1.22 6.69 9.42
CA GLU A 97 -1.74 7.74 10.29
C GLU A 97 -2.70 8.66 9.53
N SER A 98 -2.27 9.13 8.37
CA SER A 98 -3.08 10.02 7.57
C SER A 98 -4.26 9.33 6.87
N TRP A 99 -4.11 8.07 6.46
CA TRP A 99 -5.22 7.31 5.91
C TRP A 99 -6.31 7.07 6.96
N VAL A 100 -5.90 6.71 8.19
CA VAL A 100 -6.79 6.55 9.34
C VAL A 100 -7.46 7.87 9.68
N LYS A 101 -6.72 8.99 9.69
CA LYS A 101 -7.29 10.34 9.88
C LYS A 101 -8.42 10.62 8.89
N HIS A 102 -8.21 10.34 7.60
CA HIS A 102 -9.23 10.61 6.57
C HIS A 102 -10.44 9.67 6.64
N HIS A 103 -10.26 8.42 7.07
CA HIS A 103 -11.31 7.40 7.07
C HIS A 103 -11.86 7.10 8.46
N TRP A 104 -11.49 7.87 9.49
CA TRP A 104 -11.83 7.57 10.87
C TRP A 104 -13.35 7.40 11.07
N THR A 105 -14.14 8.28 10.46
CA THR A 105 -15.61 8.30 10.53
C THR A 105 -16.28 7.28 9.61
N THR A 106 -15.55 6.71 8.66
CA THR A 106 -16.11 5.80 7.67
C THR A 106 -16.46 4.44 8.27
N HIS A 107 -17.48 3.79 7.70
CA HIS A 107 -17.97 2.47 8.11
C HIS A 107 -16.90 1.37 8.13
N VAL A 108 -15.79 1.58 7.41
CA VAL A 108 -14.66 0.64 7.32
C VAL A 108 -13.94 0.50 8.66
N LEU A 109 -13.86 1.57 9.46
CA LEU A 109 -13.19 1.59 10.76
C LEU A 109 -14.13 1.39 11.95
N THR A 110 -15.44 1.29 11.73
CA THR A 110 -16.41 1.06 12.83
C THR A 110 -16.08 -0.19 13.62
N ALA A 111 -15.73 -1.29 12.94
CA ALA A 111 -15.33 -2.53 13.60
C ALA A 111 -14.04 -2.38 14.45
N LEU A 112 -13.17 -1.43 14.09
CA LEU A 112 -11.99 -1.11 14.89
C LEU A 112 -12.39 -0.25 16.11
N ARG A 113 -13.28 0.73 15.93
CA ARG A 113 -13.77 1.60 17.01
C ARG A 113 -14.57 0.83 18.07
N ASP A 114 -15.31 -0.19 17.67
CA ASP A 114 -16.07 -1.07 18.56
C ASP A 114 -15.16 -1.92 19.47
N THR A 115 -13.87 -2.03 19.16
CA THR A 115 -12.92 -2.72 20.06
C THR A 115 -12.42 -1.79 21.16
N ALA A 116 -12.49 -2.27 22.40
CA ALA A 116 -12.12 -1.49 23.60
C ALA A 116 -10.68 -0.94 23.59
N CYS A 117 -9.77 -1.51 22.79
CA CYS A 117 -8.40 -1.04 22.64
C CYS A 117 -8.22 0.11 21.64
N CYS A 118 -9.25 0.45 20.86
CA CYS A 118 -9.16 1.39 19.74
C CYS A 118 -10.36 2.37 19.73
N ALA A 119 -10.93 2.67 20.90
CA ALA A 119 -12.05 3.59 21.04
C ALA A 119 -11.68 5.03 20.64
N THR A 120 -10.44 5.44 20.88
CA THR A 120 -9.92 6.76 20.50
C THR A 120 -9.04 6.66 19.25
N TYR A 121 -8.96 7.76 18.48
CA TYR A 121 -8.09 7.87 17.31
C TYR A 121 -6.62 7.59 17.66
N SER A 122 -6.10 8.21 18.73
CA SER A 122 -4.70 8.06 19.15
C SER A 122 -4.35 6.62 19.50
N ASP A 123 -5.25 5.91 20.19
CA ASP A 123 -5.03 4.51 20.57
C ASP A 123 -5.09 3.59 19.34
N ALA A 124 -6.02 3.86 18.42
CA ALA A 124 -6.15 3.11 17.18
C ALA A 124 -4.90 3.25 16.29
N VAL A 125 -4.39 4.47 16.11
CA VAL A 125 -3.15 4.72 15.35
C VAL A 125 -1.97 4.01 16.00
N GLN A 126 -1.76 4.18 17.30
CA GLN A 126 -0.64 3.54 17.99
C GLN A 126 -0.73 2.00 17.92
N PHE A 127 -1.93 1.44 18.00
CA PHE A 127 -2.17 0.01 17.84
C PHE A 127 -1.83 -0.47 16.43
N LEU A 128 -2.29 0.24 15.39
CA LEU A 128 -2.02 -0.10 14.00
C LEU A 128 -0.52 0.04 13.65
N GLU A 129 0.13 1.11 14.06
CA GLU A 129 1.57 1.33 13.85
C GLU A 129 2.42 0.21 14.43
N ARG A 130 2.14 -0.18 15.69
CA ARG A 130 2.81 -1.31 16.35
C ARG A 130 2.60 -2.61 15.59
N ARG A 131 1.38 -2.87 15.07
CA ARG A 131 1.10 -4.07 14.29
C ARG A 131 1.80 -4.08 12.94
N VAL A 132 1.81 -2.97 12.23
CA VAL A 132 2.50 -2.83 10.95
C VAL A 132 4.01 -3.02 11.14
N ALA A 133 4.60 -2.40 12.18
CA ALA A 133 6.01 -2.60 12.55
C ALA A 133 6.31 -4.08 12.82
N LEU A 134 5.45 -4.75 13.59
CA LEU A 134 5.60 -6.15 13.97
C LEU A 134 5.48 -7.07 12.74
N ILE A 135 4.56 -6.79 11.81
CA ILE A 135 4.44 -7.50 10.54
C ILE A 135 5.71 -7.31 9.70
N GLY A 136 6.23 -6.08 9.61
CA GLY A 136 7.49 -5.78 8.94
C GLY A 136 8.67 -6.56 9.54
N ALA A 137 8.79 -6.59 10.87
CA ALA A 137 9.83 -7.33 11.58
C ALA A 137 9.72 -8.85 11.36
N ILE A 138 8.51 -9.43 11.42
CA ILE A 138 8.27 -10.84 11.09
C ILE A 138 8.65 -11.12 9.63
N GLY A 139 8.29 -10.21 8.72
CA GLY A 139 8.66 -10.31 7.31
C GLY A 139 10.16 -10.35 7.10
N VAL A 140 10.92 -9.48 7.79
CA VAL A 140 12.40 -9.49 7.77
C VAL A 140 12.96 -10.80 8.32
N ALA A 141 12.44 -11.30 9.45
CA ALA A 141 12.86 -12.59 9.99
C ALA A 141 12.60 -13.75 9.00
N CYS A 142 11.43 -13.74 8.34
CA CYS A 142 11.10 -14.70 7.29
C CYS A 142 12.06 -14.60 6.10
N MET A 143 12.37 -13.39 5.64
CA MET A 143 13.36 -13.16 4.57
C MET A 143 14.74 -13.72 4.93
N LEU A 144 15.24 -13.48 6.14
CA LEU A 144 16.53 -14.02 6.60
C LEU A 144 16.55 -15.55 6.58
N LEU A 145 15.45 -16.20 6.98
CA LEU A 145 15.31 -17.66 6.87
C LEU A 145 15.37 -18.11 5.39
N VAL A 146 14.74 -17.37 4.47
CA VAL A 146 14.76 -17.68 3.02
C VAL A 146 16.14 -17.51 2.41
N VAL A 147 16.82 -16.43 2.74
CA VAL A 147 18.20 -16.22 2.29
C VAL A 147 19.11 -17.33 2.84
N ALA A 148 18.93 -17.74 4.10
CA ALA A 148 19.69 -18.85 4.68
C ALA A 148 19.41 -20.20 3.98
N SER A 149 18.16 -20.51 3.63
CA SER A 149 17.83 -21.73 2.87
C SER A 149 18.42 -21.69 1.46
N MET A 150 18.34 -20.55 0.78
CA MET A 150 18.92 -20.35 -0.55
C MET A 150 20.44 -20.53 -0.52
N TYR A 151 21.13 -19.97 0.48
CA TYR A 151 22.58 -20.15 0.66
C TYR A 151 22.96 -21.64 0.77
N CYS A 152 22.18 -22.42 1.52
CA CYS A 152 22.38 -23.86 1.64
C CYS A 152 22.22 -24.58 0.32
N VAL A 153 21.22 -24.20 -0.49
CA VAL A 153 20.99 -24.79 -1.82
C VAL A 153 22.15 -24.47 -2.77
N VAL A 154 22.64 -23.23 -2.79
CA VAL A 154 23.80 -22.84 -3.60
C VAL A 154 25.04 -23.66 -3.23
N ARG A 155 25.28 -23.88 -1.92
CA ARG A 155 26.36 -24.75 -1.41
C ARG A 155 26.20 -26.22 -1.83
N ILE A 156 24.97 -26.72 -2.02
CA ILE A 156 24.70 -28.11 -2.41
C ILE A 156 24.79 -28.30 -3.92
N VAL A 157 24.16 -27.42 -4.71
CA VAL A 157 23.98 -27.57 -6.16
C VAL A 157 25.19 -27.09 -6.95
N THR A 158 26.08 -26.29 -6.36
CA THR A 158 27.21 -25.59 -7.00
C THR A 158 26.76 -24.51 -8.00
N VAL A 159 27.48 -23.39 -8.02
CA VAL A 159 27.19 -22.20 -8.84
C VAL A 159 27.06 -22.48 -10.35
N PRO A 160 27.92 -23.28 -11.02
CA PRO A 160 27.86 -23.45 -12.48
C PRO A 160 26.60 -24.18 -12.95
N ILE A 161 26.06 -25.11 -12.15
CA ILE A 161 24.81 -25.82 -12.48
C ILE A 161 23.63 -24.85 -12.41
N VAL A 162 23.61 -24.00 -11.38
CA VAL A 162 22.58 -22.97 -11.21
C VAL A 162 22.61 -21.98 -12.37
N MET A 163 23.79 -21.43 -12.71
CA MET A 163 23.92 -20.44 -13.80
C MET A 163 23.41 -20.97 -15.15
N ARG A 164 23.62 -22.25 -15.47
CA ARG A 164 23.15 -22.84 -16.73
C ARG A 164 21.62 -22.82 -16.87
N SER A 165 20.89 -22.98 -15.78
CA SER A 165 19.42 -23.00 -15.79
C SER A 165 18.81 -21.65 -15.40
N MET A 166 19.61 -20.76 -14.82
CA MET A 166 19.17 -19.47 -14.29
C MET A 166 18.53 -18.59 -15.34
N LEU A 167 19.11 -18.50 -16.53
CA LEU A 167 18.57 -17.63 -17.58
C LEU A 167 17.15 -18.04 -18.01
N SER A 168 16.89 -19.34 -18.20
CA SER A 168 15.57 -19.80 -18.62
C SER A 168 14.53 -19.66 -17.50
N VAL A 169 14.90 -19.93 -16.25
CA VAL A 169 13.95 -19.84 -15.13
C VAL A 169 13.66 -18.39 -14.75
N MET A 170 14.68 -17.53 -14.71
CA MET A 170 14.50 -16.09 -14.49
C MET A 170 13.59 -15.47 -15.55
N ASN A 171 13.75 -15.86 -16.82
CA ASN A 171 12.85 -15.39 -17.86
C ASN A 171 11.42 -15.94 -17.71
N ALA A 172 11.23 -17.17 -17.24
CA ALA A 172 9.89 -17.66 -16.93
C ALA A 172 9.23 -16.85 -15.80
N VAL A 173 10.00 -16.49 -14.76
CA VAL A 173 9.55 -15.61 -13.67
C VAL A 173 9.21 -14.22 -14.20
N PHE A 174 10.06 -13.64 -15.04
CA PHE A 174 9.80 -12.33 -15.64
C PHE A 174 8.59 -12.34 -16.58
N ALA A 175 8.34 -13.43 -17.29
CA ALA A 175 7.12 -13.59 -18.07
C ALA A 175 5.88 -13.60 -17.17
N LEU A 176 5.91 -14.33 -16.04
CA LEU A 176 4.81 -14.34 -15.06
C LEU A 176 4.58 -12.96 -14.45
N LEU A 177 5.65 -12.28 -14.00
CA LEU A 177 5.56 -10.92 -13.44
C LEU A 177 5.08 -9.90 -14.48
N GLY A 178 5.60 -9.97 -15.71
CA GLY A 178 5.18 -9.11 -16.80
C GLY A 178 3.70 -9.33 -17.18
N THR A 179 3.23 -10.58 -17.14
CA THR A 179 1.81 -10.92 -17.33
C THR A 179 0.97 -10.35 -16.19
N GLY A 180 1.44 -10.46 -14.94
CA GLY A 180 0.79 -9.86 -13.77
C GLY A 180 0.68 -8.34 -13.90
N LEU A 181 1.75 -7.65 -14.30
CA LEU A 181 1.74 -6.21 -14.57
C LEU A 181 0.80 -5.82 -15.71
N PHE A 182 0.74 -6.62 -16.77
CA PHE A 182 -0.18 -6.41 -17.88
C PHE A 182 -1.64 -6.52 -17.45
N VAL A 183 -1.99 -7.60 -16.73
CA VAL A 183 -3.35 -7.81 -16.18
C VAL A 183 -3.71 -6.72 -15.18
N PHE A 184 -2.77 -6.33 -14.32
CA PHE A 184 -2.96 -5.22 -13.39
C PHE A 184 -3.19 -3.90 -14.13
N GLY A 185 -2.40 -3.60 -15.16
CA GLY A 185 -2.60 -2.42 -16.00
C GLY A 185 -3.95 -2.39 -16.71
N LEU A 186 -4.44 -3.55 -17.17
CA LEU A 186 -5.81 -3.67 -17.71
C LEU A 186 -6.86 -3.44 -16.63
N SER A 187 -6.68 -3.99 -15.42
CA SER A 187 -7.59 -3.77 -14.29
C SER A 187 -7.67 -2.29 -13.93
N VAL A 188 -6.53 -1.61 -13.79
CA VAL A 188 -6.46 -0.17 -13.50
C VAL A 188 -7.10 0.65 -14.61
N LYS A 189 -6.98 0.22 -15.88
CA LYS A 189 -7.63 0.89 -17.01
C LYS A 189 -9.16 0.75 -16.98
N VAL A 190 -9.68 -0.40 -16.55
CA VAL A 190 -11.14 -0.62 -16.45
C VAL A 190 -11.74 0.19 -15.30
N HIS A 191 -10.97 0.40 -14.23
CA HIS A 191 -11.39 1.16 -13.06
C HIS A 191 -10.77 2.57 -13.12
N ASP A 192 -11.27 3.44 -14.01
CA ASP A 192 -10.74 4.80 -14.27
C ASP A 192 -10.64 5.64 -12.97
N GLU A 193 -11.45 5.32 -11.95
CA GLU A 193 -11.41 5.89 -10.59
C GLU A 193 -10.05 5.69 -9.89
N MET A 194 -9.40 4.55 -10.14
CA MET A 194 -8.07 4.21 -9.62
C MET A 194 -6.93 5.03 -10.25
N THR A 195 -7.19 5.97 -11.16
CA THR A 195 -6.12 6.84 -11.66
C THR A 195 -6.40 8.31 -11.48
N SER A 196 -7.56 8.67 -10.91
CA SER A 196 -8.00 10.09 -10.84
C SER A 196 -7.85 10.77 -12.21
N GLY A 197 -8.19 10.03 -13.28
CA GLY A 197 -8.06 10.48 -14.68
C GLY A 197 -6.66 10.38 -15.29
N GLN A 198 -5.63 9.92 -14.57
CA GLN A 198 -4.27 9.74 -15.09
C GLN A 198 -4.09 8.45 -15.90
N ARG A 199 -4.75 8.39 -17.06
CA ARG A 199 -4.72 7.25 -18.00
C ARG A 199 -3.30 6.82 -18.42
N TRP A 200 -2.32 7.73 -18.37
CA TRP A 200 -0.94 7.45 -18.74
C TRP A 200 -0.28 6.38 -17.85
N ILE A 201 -0.67 6.29 -16.57
CA ILE A 201 -0.12 5.30 -15.62
C ILE A 201 -0.52 3.87 -16.06
N ALA A 202 -1.79 3.66 -16.39
CA ALA A 202 -2.28 2.38 -16.88
C ALA A 202 -1.58 1.97 -18.19
N ILE A 203 -1.36 2.93 -19.10
CA ILE A 203 -0.63 2.69 -20.35
C ILE A 203 0.80 2.24 -20.06
N ILE A 204 1.51 2.86 -19.10
CA ILE A 204 2.87 2.45 -18.73
C ILE A 204 2.88 1.01 -18.24
N PHE A 205 1.98 0.62 -17.32
CA PHE A 205 1.93 -0.76 -16.83
C PHE A 205 1.67 -1.78 -17.94
N ILE A 206 0.75 -1.47 -18.86
CA ILE A 206 0.44 -2.34 -20.01
C ILE A 206 1.66 -2.46 -20.93
N VAL A 207 2.31 -1.34 -21.29
CA VAL A 207 3.45 -1.33 -22.20
C VAL A 207 4.65 -2.04 -21.58
N VAL A 208 5.01 -1.71 -20.34
CA VAL A 208 6.13 -2.34 -19.62
C VAL A 208 5.88 -3.84 -19.43
N GLY A 209 4.66 -4.22 -19.02
CA GLY A 209 4.27 -5.63 -18.88
C GLY A 209 4.40 -6.40 -20.18
N THR A 210 3.91 -5.84 -21.29
CA THR A 210 4.00 -6.45 -22.62
C THR A 210 5.44 -6.62 -23.09
N VAL A 211 6.27 -5.58 -22.95
CA VAL A 211 7.69 -5.61 -23.31
C VAL A 211 8.44 -6.65 -22.46
N MET A 212 8.16 -6.70 -21.15
CA MET A 212 8.77 -7.66 -20.24
C MET A 212 8.43 -9.11 -20.61
N VAL A 213 7.17 -9.39 -20.99
CA VAL A 213 6.76 -10.72 -21.50
C VAL A 213 7.48 -11.06 -22.81
N ALA A 214 7.53 -10.12 -23.77
CA ALA A 214 8.17 -10.34 -25.05
C ALA A 214 9.68 -10.64 -24.90
N LEU A 215 10.40 -9.84 -24.11
CA LEU A 215 11.81 -10.06 -23.81
C LEU A 215 12.05 -11.38 -23.07
N SER A 216 11.15 -11.75 -22.16
CA SER A 216 11.23 -13.01 -21.44
C SER A 216 11.10 -14.22 -22.37
N VAL A 217 10.15 -14.20 -23.31
CA VAL A 217 9.98 -15.25 -24.32
C VAL A 217 11.22 -15.34 -25.21
N LEU A 218 11.75 -14.21 -25.68
CA LEU A 218 12.99 -14.16 -26.44
C LEU A 218 14.18 -14.72 -25.65
N GLY A 219 14.27 -14.43 -24.36
CA GLY A 219 15.31 -14.97 -23.47
C GLY A 219 15.21 -16.50 -23.31
N ILE A 220 13.98 -17.04 -23.20
CA ILE A 220 13.75 -18.49 -23.16
C ILE A 220 14.18 -19.14 -24.50
N ILE A 221 13.74 -18.59 -25.64
CA ILE A 221 14.09 -19.12 -26.97
C ILE A 221 15.59 -19.00 -27.23
N GLY A 222 16.20 -17.86 -26.89
CA GLY A 222 17.64 -17.61 -27.04
C GLY A 222 18.47 -18.59 -26.21
N SER A 223 18.05 -18.87 -24.97
CA SER A 223 18.73 -19.84 -24.10
C SER A 223 18.68 -21.27 -24.64
N ARG A 224 17.58 -21.68 -25.29
CA ARG A 224 17.43 -23.02 -25.88
C ARG A 224 18.11 -23.18 -27.23
N SER A 225 17.99 -22.17 -28.08
CA SER A 225 18.56 -22.17 -29.45
C SER A 225 20.07 -21.95 -29.46
N LYS A 226 20.68 -21.50 -28.34
CA LYS A 226 22.09 -21.09 -28.24
C LYS A 226 22.49 -20.03 -29.29
N SER A 227 21.52 -19.28 -29.80
CA SER A 227 21.76 -18.22 -30.79
C SER A 227 22.35 -16.98 -30.11
N ARG A 228 23.57 -16.61 -30.52
CA ARG A 228 24.27 -15.42 -30.00
C ARG A 228 23.50 -14.14 -30.33
N SER A 229 22.90 -14.06 -31.52
CA SER A 229 22.16 -12.87 -31.96
C SER A 229 20.89 -12.65 -31.14
N LEU A 230 20.12 -13.71 -30.83
CA LEU A 230 18.95 -13.61 -29.96
C LEU A 230 19.31 -13.18 -28.54
N LEU A 231 20.42 -13.71 -28.01
CA LEU A 231 20.89 -13.36 -26.67
C LEU A 231 21.41 -11.91 -26.61
N LEU A 232 22.01 -11.42 -27.70
CA LEU A 232 22.43 -10.02 -27.82
C LEU A 232 21.21 -9.07 -27.85
N ILE A 233 20.20 -9.38 -28.67
CA ILE A 233 18.93 -8.62 -28.71
C ILE A 233 18.27 -8.59 -27.32
N TYR A 234 18.25 -9.73 -26.63
CA TYR A 234 17.74 -9.84 -25.27
C TYR A 234 18.50 -8.95 -24.27
N ILE A 235 19.83 -8.93 -24.31
CA ILE A 235 20.64 -8.07 -23.43
C ILE A 235 20.39 -6.59 -23.72
N ILE A 236 20.34 -6.19 -25.00
CA ILE A 236 20.02 -4.80 -25.38
C ILE A 236 18.62 -4.43 -24.90
N GLY A 237 17.64 -5.32 -25.08
CA GLY A 237 16.27 -5.11 -24.62
C GLY A 237 16.18 -4.94 -23.10
N LEU A 238 16.86 -5.79 -22.33
CA LEU A 238 16.96 -5.63 -20.87
C LEU A 238 17.66 -4.34 -20.47
N GLY A 239 18.74 -3.97 -21.16
CA GLY A 239 19.44 -2.70 -20.94
C GLY A 239 18.52 -1.51 -21.19
N GLY A 240 17.75 -1.55 -22.27
CA GLY A 240 16.73 -0.54 -22.58
C GLY A 240 15.64 -0.46 -21.51
N CYS A 241 15.12 -1.60 -21.03
CA CYS A 241 14.17 -1.64 -19.92
C CYS A 241 14.75 -1.06 -18.63
N LEU A 242 16.01 -1.37 -18.31
CA LEU A 242 16.67 -0.84 -17.12
C LEU A 242 16.83 0.68 -17.20
N VAL A 243 17.27 1.21 -18.35
CA VAL A 243 17.34 2.67 -18.57
C VAL A 243 15.95 3.28 -18.45
N ALA A 244 14.93 2.70 -19.07
CA ALA A 244 13.54 3.17 -18.98
C ALA A 244 13.05 3.21 -17.53
N LEU A 245 13.27 2.16 -16.74
CA LEU A 245 12.89 2.10 -15.33
C LEU A 245 13.64 3.13 -14.48
N VAL A 246 14.94 3.32 -14.71
CA VAL A 246 15.72 4.36 -14.04
C VAL A 246 15.19 5.75 -14.39
N THR A 247 14.91 6.02 -15.67
CA THR A 247 14.32 7.29 -16.09
C THR A 247 12.93 7.50 -15.51
N CYS A 248 12.10 6.46 -15.43
CA CYS A 248 10.78 6.52 -14.78
C CYS A 248 10.90 6.80 -13.27
N SER A 249 11.86 6.17 -12.60
CA SER A 249 12.14 6.40 -11.18
C SER A 249 12.59 7.84 -10.93
N VAL A 250 13.60 8.31 -11.68
CA VAL A 250 14.12 9.68 -11.56
C VAL A 250 13.05 10.73 -11.90
N SER A 251 12.28 10.50 -12.96
CA SER A 251 11.17 11.40 -13.32
C SER A 251 10.06 11.39 -12.29
N ALA A 252 9.72 10.25 -11.69
CA ALA A 252 8.75 10.18 -10.60
C ALA A 252 9.22 10.98 -9.37
N PHE A 253 10.49 10.85 -8.98
CA PHE A 253 11.06 11.64 -7.88
C PHE A 253 11.12 13.13 -8.21
N SER A 254 11.58 13.49 -9.41
CA SER A 254 11.66 14.90 -9.84
C SER A 254 10.27 15.53 -9.95
N PHE A 255 9.28 14.79 -10.45
CA PHE A 255 7.89 15.24 -10.50
C PHE A 255 7.29 15.39 -9.10
N SER A 256 7.58 14.47 -8.18
CA SER A 256 7.18 14.58 -6.77
C SER A 256 7.76 15.84 -6.12
N ASP A 257 9.01 16.18 -6.41
CA ASP A 257 9.67 17.36 -5.84
C ASP A 257 9.13 18.65 -6.47
N HIS A 258 8.89 18.65 -7.79
CA HIS A 258 8.24 19.77 -8.47
C HIS A 258 6.81 20.00 -7.99
N LEU A 259 6.03 18.94 -7.78
CA LEU A 259 4.71 19.01 -7.15
C LEU A 259 4.83 19.62 -5.75
N ALA A 260 5.75 19.11 -4.91
CA ALA A 260 5.95 19.66 -3.57
C ALA A 260 6.32 21.16 -3.60
N SER A 261 7.17 21.59 -4.54
CA SER A 261 7.56 23.00 -4.69
C SER A 261 6.40 23.88 -5.19
N THR A 262 5.60 23.38 -6.13
CA THR A 262 4.43 24.09 -6.68
C THR A 262 3.37 24.24 -5.60
N TYR A 263 3.18 23.19 -4.80
CA TYR A 263 2.26 23.19 -3.67
C TYR A 263 2.72 24.05 -2.51
N ASN A 264 4.03 24.24 -2.30
CA ASN A 264 4.53 25.21 -1.34
C ASN A 264 4.28 26.66 -1.77
N ALA A 265 4.04 26.92 -3.05
CA ALA A 265 3.71 28.24 -3.56
C ALA A 265 2.21 28.57 -3.43
N HIS A 266 1.37 27.58 -3.16
CA HIS A 266 -0.05 27.78 -2.86
C HIS A 266 -0.26 27.83 -1.34
N THR A 267 -1.22 28.63 -0.92
CA THR A 267 -1.72 28.70 0.45
C THR A 267 -2.31 27.34 0.86
N SER A 268 -2.03 26.90 2.09
CA SER A 268 -2.39 25.54 2.56
C SER A 268 -3.89 25.24 2.52
N SER A 269 -4.72 26.28 2.59
CA SER A 269 -6.19 26.27 2.55
C SER A 269 -6.75 25.86 1.18
N THR A 270 -6.35 26.53 0.09
CA THR A 270 -6.78 26.16 -1.28
C THR A 270 -6.36 24.75 -1.62
N LEU A 271 -5.18 24.34 -1.14
CA LEU A 271 -4.64 23.04 -1.45
C LEU A 271 -5.32 21.88 -0.71
N ALA A 272 -5.59 22.06 0.59
CA ALA A 272 -6.35 21.09 1.37
C ALA A 272 -7.73 20.82 0.74
N CYS A 273 -8.30 21.85 0.14
CA CYS A 273 -9.57 21.81 -0.56
C CYS A 273 -9.53 21.19 -1.96
N ASP A 274 -8.51 21.47 -2.77
CA ASP A 274 -8.30 20.79 -4.06
C ASP A 274 -8.17 19.26 -3.87
N ILE A 275 -7.64 18.86 -2.72
CA ILE A 275 -7.47 17.45 -2.32
C ILE A 275 -8.71 16.91 -1.60
N ARG A 276 -9.74 17.74 -1.37
CA ARG A 276 -10.98 17.41 -0.64
C ARG A 276 -10.72 16.79 0.73
N LEU A 277 -9.81 17.39 1.49
CA LEU A 277 -9.61 16.99 2.88
C LEU A 277 -10.88 17.26 3.70
N SER A 278 -11.19 16.35 4.63
CA SER A 278 -12.32 16.47 5.55
C SER A 278 -12.14 17.69 6.46
N GLY A 279 -13.24 18.32 6.86
CA GLY A 279 -13.22 19.49 7.77
C GLY A 279 -12.92 20.83 7.08
N CYS A 280 -12.74 20.85 5.76
CA CYS A 280 -12.56 22.08 4.99
C CYS A 280 -13.89 22.60 4.44
N THR A 281 -14.26 23.83 4.76
CA THR A 281 -15.41 24.53 4.15
C THR A 281 -14.96 25.80 3.45
N ASN A 282 -15.54 26.05 2.27
CA ASN A 282 -15.39 27.28 1.49
C ASN A 282 -13.93 27.69 1.16
N CYS A 283 -13.40 26.99 0.18
CA CYS A 283 -11.99 26.85 -0.16
C CYS A 283 -11.37 27.99 -0.98
N THR A 284 -11.55 29.24 -0.54
CA THR A 284 -10.99 30.40 -1.22
C THR A 284 -10.26 31.30 -0.24
N ASP A 285 -9.05 31.71 -0.61
CA ASP A 285 -8.28 32.72 0.12
C ASP A 285 -8.67 34.15 -0.27
N VAL A 286 -9.52 34.28 -1.29
CA VAL A 286 -10.01 35.56 -1.77
C VAL A 286 -11.26 35.90 -0.95
N VAL A 287 -11.09 36.81 0.01
CA VAL A 287 -12.16 37.26 0.94
C VAL A 287 -13.44 37.67 0.19
N SER A 288 -13.33 38.19 -1.03
CA SER A 288 -14.49 38.60 -1.85
C SER A 288 -15.23 37.46 -2.55
N GLU A 289 -14.62 36.27 -2.67
CA GLU A 289 -15.24 35.08 -3.26
C GLU A 289 -15.73 34.10 -2.18
N MET A 290 -15.50 34.44 -0.92
CA MET A 290 -15.81 33.63 0.23
C MET A 290 -17.33 33.60 0.43
N THR A 291 -17.96 32.44 0.20
CA THR A 291 -19.34 32.21 0.63
C THR A 291 -19.46 32.28 2.16
N PRO A 292 -20.25 33.19 2.74
CA PRO A 292 -20.39 33.27 4.19
C PRO A 292 -20.93 31.93 4.73
N CYS A 293 -20.32 31.38 5.78
CA CYS A 293 -20.87 30.19 6.41
C CYS A 293 -22.11 30.57 7.22
N GLU A 294 -22.89 29.56 7.58
CA GLU A 294 -24.12 29.69 8.35
C GLU A 294 -23.92 30.22 9.79
N GLY A 295 -22.67 30.35 10.25
CA GLY A 295 -22.33 30.72 11.62
C GLY A 295 -22.38 29.51 12.56
N ALA A 296 -21.81 29.67 13.75
CA ALA A 296 -21.86 28.66 14.80
C ALA A 296 -22.46 29.24 16.09
N MET A 297 -23.32 28.48 16.75
CA MET A 297 -23.88 28.84 18.05
C MET A 297 -23.63 27.72 19.06
N HIS A 298 -23.40 28.11 20.31
CA HIS A 298 -23.20 27.17 21.41
C HIS A 298 -24.55 26.78 22.02
N THR A 299 -24.84 25.49 22.07
CA THR A 299 -26.07 24.96 22.69
C THR A 299 -25.90 24.84 24.20
N ASP A 300 -27.03 24.82 24.93
CA ASP A 300 -27.05 24.61 26.39
C ASP A 300 -26.40 23.28 26.82
N ASP A 301 -26.35 22.30 25.90
CA ASP A 301 -25.73 20.98 26.11
C ASP A 301 -24.18 21.00 26.00
N GLY A 302 -23.57 22.16 25.71
CA GLY A 302 -22.11 22.29 25.58
C GLY A 302 -21.56 22.01 24.17
N TYR A 303 -22.43 21.96 23.15
CA TYR A 303 -22.06 21.60 21.77
C TYR A 303 -22.28 22.77 20.80
N TRP A 304 -21.36 22.96 19.84
CA TRP A 304 -21.56 23.91 18.75
C TRP A 304 -22.47 23.32 17.67
N VAL A 305 -23.41 24.11 17.18
CA VAL A 305 -24.29 23.74 16.06
C VAL A 305 -24.32 24.86 15.03
N SER A 306 -24.56 24.52 13.77
CA SER A 306 -24.78 25.54 12.73
C SER A 306 -25.97 26.40 13.12
N CYS A 307 -25.87 27.73 12.97
CA CYS A 307 -26.99 28.61 13.30
C CYS A 307 -28.21 28.40 12.38
N ASN A 308 -28.06 27.69 11.25
CA ASN A 308 -29.19 27.36 10.37
C ASN A 308 -30.04 26.16 10.89
N SER A 309 -29.57 25.46 11.93
CA SER A 309 -30.21 24.23 12.44
C SER A 309 -31.54 24.45 13.17
N THR A 310 -31.96 25.68 13.43
CA THR A 310 -33.14 25.96 14.29
C THR A 310 -33.94 27.18 13.82
N SER A 311 -34.70 27.01 12.74
CA SER A 311 -35.91 27.80 12.49
C SER A 311 -37.18 26.94 12.40
N THR A 312 -37.17 25.75 13.01
CA THR A 312 -38.35 24.86 13.05
C THR A 312 -38.49 24.08 14.37
N SER A 313 -38.64 24.78 15.49
CA SER A 313 -39.45 24.29 16.62
C SER A 313 -39.75 25.43 17.59
N GLY A 314 -41.02 25.84 17.63
CA GLY A 314 -41.51 27.03 18.31
C GLY A 314 -41.23 27.05 19.81
N GLY A 315 -40.25 27.85 20.20
CA GLY A 315 -40.05 28.37 21.54
C GLY A 315 -39.50 29.77 21.39
N SER A 316 -40.08 30.73 22.11
CA SER A 316 -39.73 32.16 22.08
C SER A 316 -38.23 32.39 22.26
N VAL A 317 -37.53 32.64 21.14
CA VAL A 317 -36.12 33.02 21.14
C VAL A 317 -36.03 34.46 21.64
N SER A 318 -35.44 34.61 22.83
CA SER A 318 -34.95 35.89 23.32
C SER A 318 -33.89 36.41 22.36
N SER A 319 -34.11 37.62 21.86
CA SER A 319 -33.21 38.36 20.99
C SER A 319 -31.90 38.69 21.72
N ASP A 320 -30.91 37.81 21.65
CA ASP A 320 -29.48 38.14 21.84
C ASP A 320 -28.61 37.04 21.19
N SER A 321 -28.32 37.28 19.91
CA SER A 321 -27.00 37.22 19.25
C SER A 321 -25.88 36.23 19.66
N ASP A 322 -26.15 35.02 20.14
CA ASP A 322 -25.06 34.04 20.41
C ASP A 322 -24.57 33.28 19.15
N CYS A 323 -25.11 33.58 17.97
CA CYS A 323 -24.55 33.09 16.71
C CYS A 323 -23.29 33.88 16.36
N ILE A 324 -22.15 33.20 16.35
CA ILE A 324 -20.89 33.77 15.90
C ILE A 324 -20.83 33.65 14.37
N GLU A 325 -20.99 34.79 13.70
CA GLU A 325 -20.83 34.91 12.24
C GLU A 325 -19.40 34.58 11.82
N ASP A 326 -19.22 34.21 10.54
CA ASP A 326 -17.94 33.78 9.96
C ASP A 326 -17.27 32.57 10.63
N MET A 327 -18.04 31.77 11.37
CA MET A 327 -17.59 30.51 11.96
C MET A 327 -18.34 29.32 11.33
N THR A 328 -17.63 28.20 11.17
CA THR A 328 -18.17 26.89 10.79
C THR A 328 -17.98 25.93 11.96
N VAL A 329 -18.96 25.06 12.18
CA VAL A 329 -18.81 23.94 13.11
C VAL A 329 -17.97 22.86 12.47
N LEU A 330 -16.95 22.40 13.19
CA LEU A 330 -16.14 21.23 12.90
C LEU A 330 -16.64 20.07 13.74
N ASN A 331 -16.57 18.84 13.21
CA ASN A 331 -16.87 17.65 14.00
C ASN A 331 -18.27 17.70 14.64
N ALA A 332 -19.27 18.11 13.85
CA ALA A 332 -20.67 18.20 14.29
C ALA A 332 -21.25 16.86 14.80
N GLU A 333 -20.60 15.74 14.43
CA GLU A 333 -20.90 14.43 14.97
C GLU A 333 -19.93 14.07 16.11
N TYR A 334 -20.46 13.43 17.16
CA TYR A 334 -19.79 13.12 18.44
C TYR A 334 -18.49 12.28 18.34
N ASP A 335 -18.07 11.82 17.14
CA ASP A 335 -17.10 10.73 16.98
C ASP A 335 -16.02 10.98 15.91
N GLN A 336 -15.81 12.23 15.49
CA GLN A 336 -14.88 12.55 14.38
C GLN A 336 -13.38 12.61 14.77
N GLY A 337 -13.05 12.41 16.04
CA GLY A 337 -11.75 11.87 16.47
C GLY A 337 -10.60 12.85 16.72
N PHE A 338 -10.75 14.15 16.49
CA PHE A 338 -9.66 15.11 16.71
C PHE A 338 -9.86 16.08 17.88
N GLU A 339 -11.09 16.38 18.27
CA GLU A 339 -11.47 17.02 19.54
C GLU A 339 -13.02 17.03 19.61
N GLN A 340 -13.59 17.17 20.81
CA GLN A 340 -15.04 17.39 20.93
C GLN A 340 -15.42 18.64 20.15
N ASN A 341 -16.47 18.54 19.33
CA ASN A 341 -17.19 19.62 18.65
C ASN A 341 -16.57 21.02 18.82
N ASP A 342 -15.97 21.55 17.75
CA ASP A 342 -15.22 22.81 17.78
C ASP A 342 -15.66 23.75 16.65
N ILE A 343 -15.23 25.00 16.67
CA ILE A 343 -15.54 26.01 15.65
C ILE A 343 -14.30 26.59 15.03
N ALA A 344 -14.39 26.94 13.75
CA ALA A 344 -13.31 27.63 13.07
C ALA A 344 -13.81 28.70 12.12
N GLN A 345 -12.93 29.65 11.85
CA GLN A 345 -13.20 30.72 10.91
C GLN A 345 -13.43 30.15 9.50
N CYS A 346 -14.48 30.63 8.84
CA CYS A 346 -14.81 30.28 7.46
C CYS A 346 -13.62 30.38 6.52
N GLY A 347 -13.54 29.44 5.57
CA GLY A 347 -12.50 29.32 4.53
C GLY A 347 -11.07 29.17 4.98
N LYS A 348 -10.87 28.72 6.23
CA LYS A 348 -9.65 28.02 6.63
C LYS A 348 -9.97 26.54 6.83
N CYS A 349 -8.96 25.68 6.61
CA CYS A 349 -8.97 24.28 7.03
C CYS A 349 -8.28 24.18 8.39
N PRO A 350 -8.98 24.45 9.51
CA PRO A 350 -8.40 24.52 10.85
C PRO A 350 -7.75 23.20 11.29
N GLU A 351 -8.30 22.06 10.85
CA GLU A 351 -7.82 20.71 11.20
C GLU A 351 -6.51 20.31 10.50
N TRP A 352 -6.07 21.13 9.55
CA TRP A 352 -4.93 20.87 8.71
C TRP A 352 -4.00 22.07 8.73
N SER A 353 -3.01 22.05 9.62
CA SER A 353 -1.96 23.06 9.59
C SER A 353 -1.19 22.99 8.26
N ALA A 354 -0.57 24.10 7.85
CA ALA A 354 0.28 24.10 6.64
C ALA A 354 1.37 23.03 6.72
N SER A 355 1.90 22.77 7.91
CA SER A 355 2.83 21.66 8.18
C SER A 355 2.19 20.29 7.99
N ASP A 356 0.91 20.09 8.37
CA ASP A 356 0.22 18.81 8.19
C ASP A 356 -0.09 18.56 6.71
N VAL A 357 -0.51 19.60 5.97
CA VAL A 357 -0.73 19.49 4.52
C VAL A 357 0.60 19.23 3.79
N GLN A 358 1.68 19.88 4.18
CA GLN A 358 3.01 19.62 3.63
C GLN A 358 3.55 18.25 4.04
N ALA A 359 3.34 17.81 5.27
CA ALA A 359 3.71 16.47 5.74
C ALA A 359 2.90 15.41 5.00
N TYR A 360 1.60 15.63 4.81
CA TYR A 360 0.73 14.82 3.97
C TYR A 360 1.33 14.75 2.55
N LEU A 361 1.58 15.87 1.89
CA LEU A 361 2.09 15.87 0.52
C LEU A 361 3.51 15.32 0.36
N ARG A 362 4.40 15.50 1.35
CA ARG A 362 5.75 14.91 1.33
C ARG A 362 5.72 13.41 1.58
N ARG A 363 4.94 12.96 2.57
CA ARG A 363 4.79 11.53 2.90
C ARG A 363 3.99 10.79 1.82
N PHE A 364 3.03 11.47 1.19
CA PHE A 364 2.26 10.93 0.08
C PHE A 364 2.93 11.14 -1.27
N GLY A 365 3.80 12.12 -1.50
CA GLY A 365 4.44 12.34 -2.82
C GLY A 365 5.27 11.14 -3.28
N SER A 366 5.95 10.47 -2.34
CA SER A 366 6.64 9.20 -2.55
C SER A 366 5.70 7.98 -2.70
N ALA A 367 4.47 8.07 -2.19
CA ALA A 367 3.44 7.03 -2.24
C ALA A 367 2.28 7.34 -3.24
N LEU A 368 2.28 8.49 -3.91
CA LEU A 368 1.15 9.02 -4.70
C LEU A 368 0.98 8.24 -5.99
N VAL A 369 2.09 7.68 -6.50
CA VAL A 369 2.11 6.71 -7.59
C VAL A 369 1.37 5.42 -7.22
N LEU A 370 1.31 5.06 -5.93
CA LEU A 370 0.63 3.86 -5.43
C LEU A 370 -0.80 4.13 -4.93
N ARG A 371 -1.08 5.30 -4.32
CA ARG A 371 -2.39 5.57 -3.68
C ARG A 371 -3.52 5.85 -4.67
N ARG A 372 -3.29 6.57 -5.78
CA ARG A 372 -4.37 6.75 -6.78
C ARG A 372 -4.87 5.40 -7.29
N SER A 373 -3.97 4.44 -7.52
CA SER A 373 -4.32 3.06 -7.94
C SER A 373 -5.03 2.18 -6.92
N LEU A 374 -5.00 2.50 -5.63
CA LEU A 374 -5.63 1.68 -4.59
C LEU A 374 -6.89 2.32 -3.98
N ALA A 375 -7.08 3.64 -4.10
CA ALA A 375 -8.24 4.34 -3.56
C ALA A 375 -9.54 4.13 -4.36
N GLY A 376 -9.47 3.68 -5.62
CA GLY A 376 -10.66 3.34 -6.42
C GLY A 376 -11.25 1.95 -6.13
N TYR A 377 -10.89 1.30 -5.01
CA TYR A 377 -11.39 -0.04 -4.66
C TYR A 377 -12.48 -0.03 -3.57
N GLN A 378 -12.97 1.13 -3.10
CA GLN A 378 -13.87 1.14 -1.95
C GLN A 378 -15.17 1.94 -2.07
N THR A 379 -15.54 2.42 -3.25
CA THR A 379 -16.81 3.13 -3.43
C THR A 379 -17.98 2.32 -3.98
N ASP A 380 -17.81 1.16 -4.65
CA ASP A 380 -18.96 0.53 -5.35
C ASP A 380 -19.09 -1.01 -5.29
N SER A 381 -18.71 -1.66 -4.18
CA SER A 381 -19.16 -3.05 -3.97
C SER A 381 -19.51 -3.38 -2.52
N ILE A 382 -20.69 -2.92 -2.11
CA ILE A 382 -21.63 -3.64 -1.24
C ILE A 382 -22.98 -3.67 -1.96
#